data_AF-A0A944GQW0-F1
#
_entry.id   AF-A0A944GQW0-F1
#
_cell.length_a   1.000
_cell.length_b   1.000
_cell.length_c   1.000
_cell.angle_alpha   90.00
_cell.angle_beta   90.00
_cell.angle_gamma   90.00
#
_symmetry.space_group_name_H-M   'P 1'
#
loop_
_entity.id
_entity.type
_entity.pdbx_description
1 polymer ?
#
loop_
_entity_poly.entity_id
_entity_poly.type
_entity_poly.pdbx_seq_one_letter_code
_entity_poly.pdbx_strand_id
1 'polypeptide(L)'
;FDRKAGYYNVLMSQEPLDLETPRIYSMTTYDDVMSATQQFYDIFRTRLFLLICVPVVLFAIIMYLMLTLIVDRATTGISLLKIFGYPDKTVRRMYLHANGMMVLVDVIVLIPVTKLIMDAAFPTLMASASIACDLTLPWWIYGLILAGVLVVYIGVNLLLMRKFNRITPAVALKNRD
;
A
#
# COMPACT_ATOMS: atom_id res chain seq x y z
N PHE A 1 14.63 -31.30 -40.65
CA PHE A 1 15.58 -30.27 -40.18
C PHE A 1 16.99 -30.84 -40.31
N ASP A 2 17.68 -30.50 -41.40
CA ASP A 2 19.02 -31.02 -41.70
C ASP A 2 20.08 -30.09 -41.08
N ARG A 3 20.32 -30.24 -39.76
CA ARG A 3 21.33 -29.45 -39.04
C ARG A 3 22.58 -30.30 -38.79
N LYS A 4 23.75 -29.74 -39.10
CA LYS A 4 25.05 -30.39 -38.88
C LYS A 4 25.24 -30.73 -37.39
N ALA A 5 25.89 -31.86 -37.11
CA ALA A 5 26.26 -32.26 -35.75
C ALA A 5 27.07 -31.15 -35.06
N GLY A 6 26.73 -30.83 -33.80
CA GLY A 6 27.35 -29.75 -33.02
C GLY A 6 26.62 -28.40 -33.08
N TYR A 7 25.42 -28.34 -33.65
CA TYR A 7 24.57 -27.15 -33.57
C TYR A 7 23.76 -27.15 -32.26
N TYR A 8 24.05 -26.20 -31.36
CA TYR A 8 23.33 -26.00 -30.11
C TYR A 8 22.54 -24.68 -30.16
N ASN A 9 21.35 -24.68 -29.59
CA ASN A 9 20.48 -23.50 -29.48
C ASN A 9 20.89 -22.56 -28.34
N VAL A 10 21.39 -23.12 -27.23
CA VAL A 10 21.90 -22.36 -26.08
C VAL A 10 23.08 -23.13 -25.48
N LEU A 11 24.17 -22.43 -25.20
CA LEU A 11 25.32 -22.94 -24.48
C LEU A 11 25.47 -22.10 -23.21
N MET A 12 25.52 -22.76 -22.05
CA MET A 12 25.71 -22.13 -20.74
C MET A 12 26.97 -22.71 -20.10
N SER A 13 27.80 -21.85 -19.53
CA SER A 13 29.00 -22.24 -18.79
C SER A 13 29.25 -21.24 -17.68
N GLN A 14 29.93 -21.72 -16.65
CA GLN A 14 30.38 -20.90 -15.51
C GLN A 14 31.69 -20.17 -15.80
N GLU A 15 32.43 -20.64 -16.81
CA GLU A 15 33.69 -20.07 -17.28
C GLU A 15 33.52 -19.47 -18.68
N PRO A 16 34.33 -18.47 -19.06
CA PRO A 16 34.28 -17.88 -20.40
C PRO A 16 34.61 -18.95 -21.46
N LEU A 17 33.66 -19.25 -22.35
CA LEU A 17 33.98 -20.12 -23.49
C LEU A 17 34.66 -19.30 -24.57
N ASP A 18 35.78 -19.82 -25.05
CA ASP A 18 36.41 -19.38 -26.28
C ASP A 18 35.76 -20.11 -27.47
N LEU A 19 34.75 -19.49 -28.08
CA LEU A 19 34.05 -20.01 -29.26
C LEU A 19 34.30 -19.07 -30.43
N GLU A 20 34.48 -19.64 -31.63
CA GLU A 20 34.62 -18.87 -32.87
C GLU A 20 33.43 -17.92 -33.05
N THR A 21 33.71 -16.61 -33.09
CA THR A 21 32.74 -15.51 -33.20
C THR A 21 31.64 -15.68 -34.27
N PRO A 22 31.90 -16.23 -35.49
CA PRO A 22 30.83 -16.42 -36.48
C PRO A 22 29.79 -17.50 -36.11
N ARG A 23 30.00 -18.27 -35.03
CA ARG A 23 29.05 -19.28 -34.53
C ARG A 23 28.14 -18.78 -33.42
N ILE A 24 28.31 -17.53 -32.97
CA ILE A 24 27.59 -16.95 -31.83
C ILE A 24 26.58 -15.91 -32.35
N TYR A 25 25.30 -16.13 -32.07
CA TYR A 25 24.23 -15.18 -32.42
C TYR A 25 24.05 -14.09 -31.36
N SER A 26 24.17 -14.44 -30.09
CA SER A 26 24.09 -13.52 -28.95
C SER A 26 24.81 -14.12 -27.74
N MET A 27 25.60 -13.32 -27.04
CA MET A 27 26.24 -13.68 -25.78
C MET A 27 25.61 -12.85 -24.66
N THR A 28 25.23 -13.51 -23.57
CA THR A 28 24.69 -12.84 -22.37
C THR A 28 25.60 -13.19 -21.21
N THR A 29 26.27 -12.18 -20.67
CA THR A 29 27.20 -12.34 -19.54
C THR A 29 26.44 -12.21 -18.22
N TYR A 30 27.01 -12.70 -17.13
CA TYR A 30 26.47 -12.49 -15.78
C TYR A 30 26.20 -11.01 -15.47
N ASP A 31 27.11 -10.12 -15.88
CA ASP A 31 26.98 -8.67 -15.67
C ASP A 31 25.79 -8.07 -16.43
N ASP A 32 25.47 -8.60 -17.61
CA ASP A 32 24.31 -8.17 -18.40
C ASP A 32 23.00 -8.54 -17.70
N VAL A 33 22.93 -9.77 -17.16
CA VAL A 33 21.78 -10.25 -16.39
C VAL A 33 21.63 -9.46 -15.08
N MET A 34 22.73 -9.20 -14.38
CA MET A 34 22.73 -8.42 -13.14
C MET A 34 22.25 -6.98 -13.41
N SER A 35 22.76 -6.35 -14.46
CA SER A 35 22.37 -4.99 -14.86
C SER A 35 20.90 -4.91 -15.24
N ALA A 36 20.40 -5.87 -16.03
CA ALA A 36 18.99 -5.95 -16.38
C ALA A 36 18.10 -6.17 -15.16
N THR A 37 18.54 -7.00 -14.20
CA THR A 37 17.81 -7.28 -12.95
C THR A 37 17.74 -6.04 -12.06
N GLN A 38 18.83 -5.27 -11.95
CA GLN A 38 18.84 -4.02 -11.18
C GLN A 38 17.91 -2.98 -11.78
N GLN A 39 17.94 -2.80 -13.10
CA GLN A 39 17.01 -1.88 -13.79
C GLN A 39 15.55 -2.28 -13.58
N PHE A 40 15.27 -3.58 -13.69
CA PHE A 40 13.94 -4.11 -13.39
C PHE A 40 13.54 -3.80 -11.95
N TYR A 41 14.42 -4.05 -10.99
CA TYR A 41 14.16 -3.77 -9.57
C TYR A 41 13.87 -2.29 -9.32
N ASP A 42 14.62 -1.36 -9.91
CA ASP A 42 14.43 0.07 -9.71
C ASP A 42 13.09 0.57 -10.28
N ILE A 43 12.69 0.06 -11.45
CA ILE A 43 11.40 0.36 -12.06
C ILE A 43 10.26 -0.21 -11.20
N PHE A 44 10.40 -1.45 -10.73
CA PHE A 44 9.42 -2.09 -9.86
C PHE A 44 9.28 -1.34 -8.54
N ARG A 45 10.39 -0.98 -7.90
CA ARG A 45 10.39 -0.25 -6.62
C ARG A 45 9.64 1.07 -6.72
N THR A 46 9.93 1.87 -7.75
CA THR A 46 9.30 3.19 -7.92
C THR A 46 7.79 3.06 -8.16
N ARG A 47 7.37 2.09 -8.98
CA ARG A 47 5.95 1.85 -9.26
C ARG A 47 5.21 1.31 -8.04
N LEU A 48 5.81 0.37 -7.30
CA LEU A 48 5.24 -0.16 -6.06
C LEU A 48 5.08 0.93 -5.00
N PHE A 49 6.05 1.83 -4.88
CA PHE A 49 5.96 2.95 -3.93
C PHE A 49 4.75 3.85 -4.23
N LEU A 50 4.53 4.21 -5.50
CA LEU A 50 3.35 5.00 -5.90
C LEU A 50 2.04 4.24 -5.63
N LEU A 51 2.00 2.94 -5.93
CA LEU A 51 0.82 2.10 -5.72
C LEU A 51 0.44 1.98 -4.24
N ILE A 52 1.39 2.08 -3.32
CA ILE A 52 1.12 2.12 -1.87
C ILE A 52 0.77 3.54 -1.40
N CYS A 53 1.48 4.56 -1.90
CA CYS A 53 1.33 5.93 -1.42
C CYS A 53 -0.04 6.53 -1.76
N VAL A 54 -0.53 6.33 -3.00
CA VAL A 54 -1.78 6.95 -3.47
C VAL A 54 -3.01 6.47 -2.67
N PRO A 55 -3.24 5.17 -2.45
CA PRO A 55 -4.35 4.69 -1.62
C PRO A 55 -4.28 5.18 -0.17
N VAL A 56 -3.08 5.29 0.40
CA VAL A 56 -2.90 5.82 1.77
C VAL A 56 -3.37 7.28 1.87
N VAL A 57 -3.05 8.11 0.87
CA VAL A 57 -3.53 9.49 0.81
C VAL A 57 -5.05 9.54 0.63
N LEU A 58 -5.61 8.72 -0.26
CA LEU A 58 -7.06 8.63 -0.46
C LEU A 58 -7.78 8.18 0.80
N PHE A 59 -7.25 7.17 1.49
CA PHE A 59 -7.76 6.70 2.77
C PHE A 59 -7.81 7.83 3.81
N ALA A 60 -6.75 8.64 3.89
CA ALA A 60 -6.72 9.80 4.78
C ALA A 60 -7.80 10.84 4.45
N ILE A 61 -8.05 11.10 3.16
CA ILE A 61 -9.08 12.03 2.70
C ILE A 61 -10.48 11.49 3.05
N ILE A 62 -10.75 10.22 2.77
CA ILE A 62 -12.05 9.58 3.06
C ILE A 62 -12.30 9.55 4.57
N MET A 63 -11.29 9.22 5.37
CA MET A 63 -11.39 9.22 6.82
C MET A 63 -11.73 10.61 7.38
N TYR A 64 -11.13 11.68 6.80
CA TYR A 64 -11.46 13.06 7.16
C TYR A 64 -12.91 13.42 6.79
N LEU A 65 -13.36 13.01 5.60
CA LEU A 65 -14.72 13.25 5.14
C LEU A 65 -15.73 12.52 6.04
N MET A 66 -15.47 11.26 6.39
CA MET A 66 -16.31 10.47 7.29
C MET A 66 -16.40 11.12 8.67
N LEU A 67 -15.29 11.55 9.25
CA LEU A 67 -15.30 12.25 10.54
C LEU A 67 -16.15 13.52 10.48
N THR A 68 -15.98 14.32 9.42
CA THR A 68 -16.74 15.56 9.23
C THR A 68 -18.23 15.27 9.01
N LEU A 69 -18.59 14.27 8.20
CA LEU A 69 -19.98 13.85 7.95
C LEU A 69 -20.67 13.32 9.20
N ILE A 70 -19.96 12.56 10.04
CA ILE A 70 -20.51 12.07 11.31
C ILE A 70 -20.76 13.26 12.26
N VAL A 71 -19.82 14.20 12.34
CA VAL A 71 -20.00 15.42 13.15
C VAL A 71 -21.15 16.28 12.62
N ASP A 72 -21.24 16.46 11.30
CA ASP A 72 -22.30 17.23 10.64
C ASP A 72 -23.67 16.59 10.86
N ARG A 73 -23.82 15.27 10.71
CA ARG A 73 -25.08 14.57 11.00
C ARG A 73 -25.42 14.57 12.49
N ALA A 74 -24.42 14.63 13.35
CA ALA A 74 -24.61 14.66 14.79
C ALA A 74 -24.72 16.09 15.36
N THR A 75 -24.66 17.15 14.54
CA THR A 75 -24.80 18.55 14.98
C THR A 75 -26.08 18.78 15.79
N THR A 76 -27.20 18.14 15.43
CA THR A 76 -28.45 18.22 16.19
C THR A 76 -28.31 17.61 17.59
N GLY A 77 -27.56 16.49 17.72
CA GLY A 77 -27.26 15.86 19.01
C GLY A 77 -26.20 16.62 19.83
N ILE A 78 -25.23 17.25 19.17
CA ILE A 78 -24.19 18.08 19.81
C ILE A 78 -24.78 19.39 20.34
N SER A 79 -25.74 20.00 19.62
CA SER A 79 -26.49 21.16 20.11
C SER A 79 -27.23 20.83 21.41
N LEU A 80 -27.87 19.65 21.47
CA LEU A 80 -28.50 19.14 22.69
C LEU A 80 -27.49 18.97 23.83
N LEU A 81 -26.33 18.33 23.58
CA LEU A 81 -25.27 18.12 24.58
C LEU A 81 -24.66 19.45 25.08
N LYS A 82 -24.61 20.48 24.23
CA LYS A 82 -24.20 21.84 24.62
C LYS A 82 -25.21 22.50 25.56
N ILE A 83 -26.51 22.30 25.33
CA ILE A 83 -27.57 22.77 26.23
C ILE A 83 -27.44 22.08 27.61
N PHE A 84 -26.98 20.82 27.65
CA PHE A 84 -26.65 20.10 28.88
C PHE A 84 -25.26 20.42 29.48
N GLY A 85 -24.49 21.36 28.90
CA GLY A 85 -23.24 21.84 29.47
C GLY A 85 -22.00 20.96 29.23
N TYR A 86 -22.02 20.03 28.27
CA TYR A 86 -20.84 19.22 27.97
C TYR A 86 -19.74 20.03 27.25
N PRO A 87 -18.47 19.94 27.69
CA PRO A 87 -17.37 20.67 27.07
C PRO A 87 -16.99 20.09 25.69
N ASP A 88 -16.67 20.96 24.73
CA ASP A 88 -16.29 20.61 23.34
C ASP A 88 -15.13 19.59 23.26
N LYS A 89 -14.30 19.51 24.31
CA LYS A 89 -13.22 18.49 24.46
C LYS A 89 -13.76 17.06 24.55
N THR A 90 -14.89 16.83 25.20
CA THR A 90 -15.47 15.49 25.40
C THR A 90 -16.09 14.98 24.10
N VAL A 91 -16.77 15.87 23.38
CA VAL A 91 -17.33 15.60 22.05
C VAL A 91 -16.23 15.18 21.07
N ARG A 92 -15.11 15.92 21.05
CA ARG A 92 -13.94 15.59 20.22
C ARG A 92 -13.32 14.23 20.55
N ARG A 93 -13.24 13.88 21.84
CA ARG A 93 -12.69 12.59 22.29
C ARG A 93 -13.59 11.42 21.88
N MET A 94 -14.91 11.60 21.97
CA MET A 94 -15.89 10.59 21.60
C MET A 94 -15.83 10.24 20.10
N TYR A 95 -15.71 11.24 19.22
CA TYR A 95 -15.61 11.00 17.77
C TYR A 95 -14.28 10.36 17.35
N LEU A 96 -13.16 10.75 17.96
CA LEU A 96 -11.86 10.13 17.67
C LEU A 96 -11.82 8.66 18.10
N HIS A 97 -12.43 8.31 19.24
CA HIS A 97 -12.54 6.92 19.69
C HIS A 97 -13.48 6.10 18.80
N ALA A 98 -14.64 6.65 18.41
CA ALA A 98 -15.59 5.95 17.55
C ALA A 98 -14.99 5.60 16.18
N ASN A 99 -14.29 6.55 15.54
CA ASN A 99 -13.64 6.31 14.26
C ASN A 99 -12.47 5.32 14.38
N GLY A 100 -11.70 5.37 15.47
CA GLY A 100 -10.63 4.39 15.72
C GLY A 100 -11.14 2.96 15.89
N MET A 101 -12.30 2.76 16.52
CA MET A 101 -12.91 1.43 16.63
C MET A 101 -13.39 0.89 15.28
N MET A 102 -13.97 1.74 14.42
CA MET A 102 -14.35 1.32 13.06
C MET A 102 -13.13 0.84 12.25
N VAL A 103 -12.04 1.61 12.25
CA VAL A 103 -10.82 1.23 11.53
C VAL A 103 -10.23 -0.09 12.05
N LEU A 104 -10.28 -0.33 13.36
CA LEU A 104 -9.84 -1.60 13.95
C LEU A 104 -10.65 -2.80 13.44
N VAL A 105 -11.98 -2.65 13.36
CA VAL A 105 -12.86 -3.68 12.80
C VAL A 105 -12.55 -3.91 11.33
N ASP A 106 -12.36 -2.83 10.55
CA ASP A 106 -12.02 -2.92 9.13
C ASP A 106 -10.73 -3.71 8.91
N VAL A 107 -9.68 -3.48 9.71
CA VAL A 107 -8.41 -4.22 9.57
C VAL A 107 -8.59 -5.72 9.81
N ILE A 108 -9.36 -6.08 10.84
CA ILE A 108 -9.61 -7.50 11.17
C ILE A 108 -10.37 -8.19 10.03
N VAL A 109 -11.31 -7.51 9.39
CA VAL A 109 -12.11 -8.05 8.27
C VAL A 109 -11.34 -8.00 6.96
N LEU A 110 -10.49 -6.99 6.74
CA LEU A 110 -9.78 -6.80 5.47
C LEU A 110 -8.69 -7.86 5.27
N ILE A 111 -7.99 -8.27 6.33
CA ILE A 111 -6.94 -9.30 6.26
C ILE A 111 -7.44 -10.63 5.62
N PRO A 112 -8.53 -11.26 6.10
CA PRO A 112 -9.04 -12.50 5.49
C PRO A 112 -9.62 -12.26 4.09
N VAL A 113 -10.26 -11.12 3.86
CA VAL A 113 -10.81 -10.76 2.54
C VAL A 113 -9.69 -10.63 1.51
N THR A 114 -8.60 -9.92 1.83
CA THR A 114 -7.44 -9.78 0.94
C THR A 114 -6.78 -11.13 0.68
N LYS A 115 -6.67 -12.00 1.69
CA LYS A 115 -6.13 -13.36 1.51
C LYS A 115 -6.98 -14.16 0.52
N LEU A 116 -8.30 -14.09 0.63
CA LEU A 116 -9.22 -14.80 -0.27
C LEU A 116 -9.13 -14.29 -1.71
N ILE A 117 -9.01 -12.97 -1.89
CA ILE A 117 -8.83 -12.36 -3.22
C ILE A 117 -7.47 -12.78 -3.81
N MET A 118 -6.41 -12.76 -3.01
CA MET A 118 -5.07 -13.21 -3.43
C MET A 118 -5.09 -14.66 -3.89
N ASP A 119 -5.68 -15.58 -3.12
CA ASP A 119 -5.76 -17.00 -3.51
C ASP A 119 -6.50 -17.21 -4.84
N ALA A 120 -7.52 -16.39 -5.13
CA ALA A 120 -8.30 -16.48 -6.37
C ALA A 120 -7.59 -15.82 -7.57
N ALA A 121 -6.94 -14.68 -7.37
CA ALA A 121 -6.32 -13.90 -8.44
C ALA A 121 -4.89 -14.34 -8.76
N PHE A 122 -4.15 -14.87 -7.79
CA PHE A 122 -2.76 -15.26 -7.97
C PHE A 122 -2.53 -16.31 -9.09
N PRO A 123 -3.32 -17.40 -9.22
CA PRO A 123 -3.09 -18.37 -10.29
C PRO A 123 -3.30 -17.79 -11.70
N THR A 124 -4.25 -16.87 -11.86
CA THR A 124 -4.51 -16.23 -13.17
C THR A 124 -3.41 -15.22 -13.53
N LEU A 125 -2.88 -14.50 -12.54
CA LEU A 125 -1.75 -13.59 -12.72
C LEU A 125 -0.47 -14.36 -13.05
N MET A 126 -0.20 -15.49 -12.40
CA MET A 126 0.97 -16.32 -12.70
C MET A 126 0.90 -16.93 -14.10
N ALA A 127 -0.28 -17.40 -14.53
CA ALA A 127 -0.50 -17.87 -15.89
C ALA A 127 -0.23 -16.78 -16.95
N SER A 128 -0.52 -15.52 -16.62
CA SER A 128 -0.34 -14.38 -17.53
C SER A 128 1.07 -13.79 -17.51
N ALA A 129 1.75 -13.83 -16.36
CA ALA A 129 3.02 -13.15 -16.14
C ALA A 129 4.25 -13.95 -16.59
N SER A 130 4.10 -15.24 -16.96
CA SER A 130 5.23 -16.13 -17.31
C SER A 130 6.34 -16.18 -16.24
N ILE A 131 5.99 -15.83 -15.00
CA ILE A 131 6.85 -15.83 -13.82
C ILE A 131 6.18 -16.83 -12.87
N ALA A 132 6.88 -17.91 -12.54
CA ALA A 132 6.44 -18.84 -11.49
C ALA A 132 7.00 -18.35 -10.15
N CYS A 133 6.11 -17.89 -9.26
CA CYS A 133 6.46 -17.50 -7.90
C CYS A 133 5.45 -18.14 -6.96
N ASP A 134 5.90 -18.77 -5.88
CA ASP A 134 4.99 -19.35 -4.89
C ASP A 134 4.55 -18.28 -3.89
N LEU A 135 3.24 -18.05 -3.77
CA LEU A 135 2.69 -17.10 -2.79
C LEU A 135 2.61 -17.72 -1.39
N THR A 136 3.75 -18.13 -0.84
CA THR A 136 3.81 -18.56 0.56
C THR A 136 4.09 -17.35 1.44
N LEU A 137 3.04 -16.77 2.04
CA LEU A 137 3.16 -15.68 3.00
C LEU A 137 3.43 -16.25 4.40
N PRO A 138 4.66 -16.12 4.94
CA PRO A 138 4.94 -16.55 6.30
C PRO A 138 4.18 -15.69 7.33
N TRP A 139 3.87 -16.30 8.47
CA TRP A 139 3.01 -15.73 9.52
C TRP A 139 3.44 -14.35 10.05
N TRP A 140 4.74 -14.04 10.06
CA TRP A 140 5.27 -12.74 10.50
C TRP A 140 4.90 -11.57 9.57
N ILE A 141 4.63 -11.83 8.28
CA ILE A 141 4.22 -10.77 7.33
C ILE A 141 2.84 -10.22 7.69
N TYR A 142 1.92 -11.07 8.16
CA TYR A 142 0.61 -10.60 8.62
C TYR A 142 0.73 -9.63 9.80
N GLY A 143 1.67 -9.89 10.72
CA GLY A 143 2.01 -8.96 11.81
C GLY A 143 2.57 -7.64 11.30
N LEU A 144 3.43 -7.68 10.27
CA LEU A 144 3.99 -6.49 9.63
C LEU A 144 2.92 -5.65 8.92
N ILE A 145 1.95 -6.28 8.25
CA ILE A 145 0.80 -5.59 7.63
C ILE A 145 -0.02 -4.88 8.70
N LEU A 146 -0.35 -5.55 9.81
CA LEU A 146 -1.11 -4.97 10.90
C LEU A 146 -0.36 -3.78 11.53
N ALA A 147 0.93 -3.92 11.78
CA ALA A 147 1.78 -2.84 12.27
C ALA A 147 1.84 -1.67 11.28
N GLY A 148 1.97 -1.94 9.97
CA GLY A 148 1.99 -0.94 8.92
C GLY A 148 0.70 -0.13 8.86
N VAL A 149 -0.46 -0.78 8.93
CA VAL A 149 -1.76 -0.10 8.97
C VAL A 149 -1.91 0.74 10.24
N LEU A 150 -1.44 0.23 11.38
CA LEU A 150 -1.48 0.98 12.64
C LEU A 150 -0.57 2.21 12.60
N VAL A 151 0.61 2.12 11.98
CA VAL A 151 1.50 3.27 11.75
C VAL A 151 0.86 4.30 10.82
N VAL A 152 0.23 3.86 9.74
CA VAL A 152 -0.52 4.75 8.83
C VAL A 152 -1.67 5.43 9.59
N TYR A 153 -2.44 4.67 10.37
CA TYR A 153 -3.53 5.21 11.19
C TYR A 153 -3.03 6.27 12.18
N ILE A 154 -1.95 5.99 12.92
CA ILE A 154 -1.34 6.96 13.83
C ILE A 154 -0.86 8.19 13.05
N GLY A 155 -0.19 7.99 11.92
CA GLY A 155 0.30 9.07 11.05
C GLY A 155 -0.83 9.98 10.55
N VAL A 156 -1.93 9.39 10.08
CA VAL A 156 -3.11 10.12 9.63
C VAL A 156 -3.80 10.83 10.80
N ASN A 157 -3.99 10.17 11.95
CA ASN A 157 -4.55 10.81 13.14
C ASN A 157 -3.73 12.01 13.61
N LEU A 158 -2.39 11.90 13.56
CA LEU A 158 -1.47 12.97 13.95
C LEU A 158 -1.53 14.14 12.95
N LEU A 159 -1.66 13.85 11.66
CA LEU A 159 -1.97 14.83 10.60
C LEU A 159 -3.34 15.50 10.82
N LEU A 160 -4.36 14.71 11.15
CA LEU A 160 -5.71 15.17 11.44
C LEU A 160 -5.70 16.14 12.62
N MET A 161 -5.02 15.79 13.71
CA MET A 161 -4.87 16.65 14.89
C MET A 161 -4.09 17.94 14.59
N ARG A 162 -3.01 17.86 13.81
CA ARG A 162 -2.24 19.05 13.39
C ARG A 162 -3.07 20.00 12.54
N LYS A 163 -3.87 19.48 11.60
CA LYS A 163 -4.69 20.31 10.72
C LYS A 163 -5.94 20.83 11.43
N PHE A 164 -6.56 20.05 12.31
CA PHE A 164 -7.67 20.52 13.16
C PHE A 164 -7.23 21.69 14.04
N ASN A 165 -6.05 21.61 14.69
CA ASN A 165 -5.49 22.73 15.46
C ASN A 165 -5.13 23.97 14.61
N ARG A 166 -4.95 23.84 13.29
CA ARG A 166 -4.73 25.00 12.38
C ARG A 166 -6.02 25.58 11.82
N ILE A 167 -7.06 24.76 11.63
CA ILE A 167 -8.36 25.22 11.12
C ILE A 167 -9.20 25.84 12.24
N THR A 168 -9.09 25.35 13.48
CA THR A 168 -9.84 25.90 14.63
C THR A 168 -9.55 27.38 14.95
N PRO A 169 -8.32 27.93 14.89
CA PRO A 169 -8.13 29.37 15.14
C PRO A 169 -8.54 30.25 13.95
N ALA A 170 -8.45 29.77 12.71
CA ALA A 170 -8.80 30.57 11.52
C ALA A 170 -10.32 30.69 11.31
N VAL A 171 -11.10 29.67 11.70
CA VAL A 171 -12.58 29.71 11.63
C VAL A 171 -13.17 30.44 12.85
N ALA A 172 -12.49 30.43 14.00
CA ALA A 172 -12.92 31.18 15.18
C ALA A 172 -12.79 32.71 15.04
N LEU A 173 -11.91 33.19 14.15
CA LEU A 173 -11.76 34.62 13.87
C LEU A 173 -12.62 35.13 12.70
N LYS A 174 -13.19 34.25 11.86
CA LYS A 174 -14.05 34.66 10.73
C LYS A 174 -15.54 34.76 11.11
N ASN A 175 -15.96 34.18 12.22
CA ASN A 175 -17.34 34.30 12.73
C ASN A 175 -17.48 35.45 13.76
N ARG A 176 -16.63 36.47 13.69
CA ARG A 176 -16.75 37.71 14.46
C ARG A 176 -16.97 38.97 13.59
N ASP A 177 -17.19 38.80 12.29
CA ASP A 177 -17.64 39.86 11.38
C ASP A 177 -18.82 39.35 10.53
#